data_AF-A0A2G9MZ31-F1
#
_entry.id   AF-A0A2G9MZ31-F1
#
_cell.length_a   1.000
_cell.length_b   1.000
_cell.length_c   1.000
_cell.angle_alpha   90.00
_cell.angle_beta   90.00
_cell.angle_gamma   90.00
#
_symmetry.space_group_name_H-M   'P 1'
#
loop_
_entity.id
_entity.type
_entity.pdbx_description
1 polymer ?
#
loop_
_entity_poly.entity_id
_entity_poly.type
_entity_poly.pdbx_seq_one_letter_code
_entity_poly.pdbx_strand_id
1 'polypeptide(L)'
;MNGRSLLFWLLIFVLVAASAYGFYYYRGVFAETSSWLWLFVPDSALAIVFALLVVVGARKGAWDNLLRYFASVSLVKYGVWTVFVMMYHPQAYLAGGRALESVFLYIIPHIGMVLLALAVLPKRRSAPALALCALFFLLNDYFDYF
;
A
#
# COMPACT_ATOMS: atom_id res chain seq x y z
N MET A 1 -25.27 -7.10 -14.35
CA MET A 1 -23.80 -7.04 -14.43
C MET A 1 -23.26 -8.46 -14.42
N ASN A 2 -22.30 -8.84 -15.27
CA ASN A 2 -21.66 -10.15 -15.15
C ASN A 2 -20.79 -10.21 -13.87
N GLY A 3 -20.57 -11.41 -13.32
CA GLY A 3 -19.85 -11.58 -12.03
C GLY A 3 -18.44 -10.97 -12.03
N ARG A 4 -17.75 -10.98 -13.19
CA ARG A 4 -16.43 -10.35 -13.36
C ARG A 4 -16.47 -8.83 -13.22
N SER A 5 -17.52 -8.18 -13.74
CA SER A 5 -17.70 -6.73 -13.60
C SER A 5 -18.01 -6.34 -12.16
N LEU A 6 -18.84 -7.14 -11.45
CA LEU A 6 -19.12 -6.91 -10.04
C LEU A 6 -17.86 -7.02 -9.18
N LEU A 7 -17.09 -8.09 -9.33
CA LEU A 7 -15.84 -8.29 -8.57
C LEU A 7 -14.84 -7.16 -8.80
N PHE A 8 -14.73 -6.66 -10.03
CA PHE A 8 -13.88 -5.51 -10.33
C PHE A 8 -14.31 -4.27 -9.57
N TRP A 9 -15.60 -3.92 -9.59
CA TRP A 9 -16.08 -2.72 -8.89
C TRP A 9 -15.99 -2.86 -7.36
N LEU A 10 -16.21 -4.06 -6.82
CA LEU A 10 -15.98 -4.34 -5.41
C LEU A 10 -14.50 -4.16 -5.04
N LEU A 11 -13.57 -4.65 -5.86
CA LEU A 11 -12.14 -4.44 -5.66
C LEU A 11 -11.79 -2.94 -5.67
N ILE A 12 -12.30 -2.19 -6.65
CA ILE A 12 -12.09 -0.72 -6.69
C ILE A 12 -12.62 -0.05 -5.43
N PHE A 13 -13.83 -0.40 -5.00
CA PHE A 13 -14.43 0.15 -3.78
C PHE A 13 -13.56 -0.13 -2.55
N VAL A 14 -13.10 -1.38 -2.38
CA VAL A 14 -12.23 -1.77 -1.27
C VAL A 14 -10.90 -1.02 -1.31
N LEU A 15 -10.26 -0.87 -2.48
CA LEU A 15 -9.01 -0.13 -2.62
C LEU A 15 -9.19 1.36 -2.29
N VAL A 16 -10.27 1.98 -2.77
CA VAL A 16 -10.56 3.38 -2.46
C VAL A 16 -10.83 3.57 -0.97
N ALA A 17 -11.65 2.71 -0.36
CA ALA A 17 -11.95 2.78 1.07
C ALA A 17 -10.71 2.55 1.94
N ALA A 18 -9.89 1.56 1.61
CA ALA A 18 -8.63 1.28 2.31
C ALA A 18 -7.66 2.45 2.20
N SER A 19 -7.49 3.02 1.00
CA SER A 19 -6.63 4.19 0.81
C SER A 19 -7.15 5.41 1.57
N ALA A 20 -8.45 5.71 1.48
CA ALA A 20 -9.06 6.84 2.19
C ALA A 20 -8.90 6.71 3.71
N TYR A 21 -9.13 5.51 4.25
CA TYR A 21 -8.89 5.24 5.68
C TYR A 21 -7.41 5.40 6.05
N GLY A 22 -6.49 4.94 5.20
CA GLY A 22 -5.06 5.13 5.43
C GLY A 22 -4.65 6.61 5.43
N PHE A 23 -5.11 7.41 4.46
CA PHE A 23 -4.88 8.87 4.50
C PHE A 23 -5.46 9.53 5.75
N TYR A 24 -6.64 9.09 6.20
CA TYR A 24 -7.20 9.54 7.47
C TYR A 24 -6.34 9.11 8.67
N TYR A 25 -5.78 7.90 8.67
CA TYR A 25 -4.87 7.42 9.71
C TYR A 25 -3.63 8.35 9.83
N TYR A 26 -3.02 8.71 8.70
CA TYR A 26 -1.84 9.58 8.63
C TYR A 26 -2.13 11.09 8.80
N ARG A 27 -3.39 11.52 8.96
CA ARG A 27 -3.77 12.95 9.03
C ARG A 27 -3.01 13.77 10.09
N GLY A 28 -2.66 13.15 11.22
CA GLY A 28 -1.87 13.79 12.27
C GLY A 28 -0.43 14.04 11.82
N VAL A 29 0.19 13.03 11.19
CA VAL A 29 1.55 13.12 10.63
C VAL A 29 1.62 14.21 9.56
N PHE A 30 0.61 14.31 8.68
CA PHE A 30 0.54 15.38 7.69
C PHE A 30 0.52 16.79 8.30
N ALA A 31 -0.13 16.97 9.46
CA ALA A 31 -0.21 18.27 10.13
C ALA A 31 1.12 18.70 10.77
N GLU A 32 1.98 17.73 11.10
CA GLU A 32 3.28 17.95 11.75
C GLU A 32 4.44 17.93 10.74
N THR A 33 4.21 17.40 9.55
CA THR A 33 5.24 17.22 8.51
C THR A 33 5.17 18.33 7.46
N SER A 34 6.33 18.84 7.03
CA SER A 34 6.43 19.81 5.94
C SER A 34 5.78 19.29 4.64
N SER A 35 5.05 20.15 3.93
CA SER A 35 4.25 19.76 2.75
C SER A 35 5.05 19.13 1.61
N TRP A 36 6.34 19.44 1.48
CA TRP A 36 7.21 18.84 0.46
C TRP A 36 7.56 17.37 0.75
N LEU A 37 7.38 16.90 1.99
CA LEU A 37 7.57 15.50 2.41
C LEU A 37 6.28 14.67 2.34
N TRP A 38 5.13 15.29 2.05
CA TRP A 38 3.83 14.61 2.07
C TRP A 38 3.72 13.41 1.13
N LEU A 39 4.58 13.32 0.11
CA LEU A 39 4.65 12.14 -0.75
C LEU A 39 5.17 10.89 -0.02
N PHE A 40 5.99 11.06 1.00
CA PHE A 40 6.61 9.97 1.77
C PHE A 40 5.84 9.61 3.04
N VAL A 41 4.89 10.44 3.45
CA VAL A 41 4.10 10.24 4.68
C VAL A 41 3.09 9.08 4.60
N PRO A 42 2.25 8.95 3.54
CA PRO A 42 1.13 8.02 3.56
C PRO A 42 1.52 6.62 3.09
N ASP A 43 2.50 5.97 3.71
CA ASP A 43 3.04 4.63 3.42
C ASP A 43 2.09 3.64 2.70
N SER A 44 1.33 2.84 3.47
CA SER A 44 0.45 1.81 2.96
C SER A 44 -0.75 2.39 2.19
N ALA A 45 -1.17 3.62 2.52
CA ALA A 45 -2.20 4.34 1.78
C ALA A 45 -1.78 4.60 0.33
N LEU A 46 -0.54 5.03 0.11
CA LEU A 46 0.05 5.29 -1.20
C LEU A 46 0.28 4.00 -1.98
N ALA A 47 0.68 2.92 -1.29
CA ALA A 47 0.77 1.59 -1.89
C ALA A 47 -0.56 1.14 -2.52
N ILE A 48 -1.67 1.37 -1.81
CA ILE A 48 -3.01 1.06 -2.32
C ILE A 48 -3.38 1.99 -3.50
N VAL A 49 -2.99 3.27 -3.49
CA VAL A 49 -3.19 4.16 -4.65
C VAL A 49 -2.48 3.62 -5.89
N PHE A 50 -1.21 3.22 -5.76
CA PHE A 50 -0.49 2.62 -6.89
C PHE A 50 -1.18 1.36 -7.40
N ALA A 51 -1.62 0.48 -6.50
CA ALA A 51 -2.36 -0.73 -6.86
C ALA A 51 -3.67 -0.40 -7.59
N LEU A 52 -4.43 0.59 -7.11
CA LEU A 52 -5.66 1.07 -7.73
C LEU A 52 -5.39 1.58 -9.15
N LEU A 53 -4.35 2.39 -9.35
CA LEU A 53 -3.97 2.90 -10.67
C LEU A 53 -3.58 1.76 -11.63
N VAL A 54 -2.85 0.74 -11.15
CA VAL A 54 -2.53 -0.46 -11.96
C VAL A 54 -3.80 -1.22 -12.34
N VAL A 55 -4.73 -1.43 -11.41
CA VAL A 55 -5.98 -2.19 -11.66
C VAL A 55 -6.88 -1.45 -12.66
N VAL A 56 -7.04 -0.14 -12.50
CA VAL A 56 -7.81 0.70 -13.44
C VAL A 56 -7.14 0.76 -14.81
N GLY A 57 -5.82 0.96 -14.85
CA GLY A 57 -5.03 1.01 -16.09
C GLY A 57 -5.09 -0.30 -16.87
N ALA A 58 -4.97 -1.43 -16.18
CA ALA A 58 -5.05 -2.77 -16.77
C ALA A 58 -6.40 -3.00 -17.47
N ARG A 59 -7.51 -2.49 -16.93
CA ARG A 59 -8.83 -2.59 -17.59
C ARG A 59 -8.92 -1.78 -18.88
N LYS A 60 -8.12 -0.71 -19.01
CA LYS A 60 -8.00 0.11 -20.23
C LYS A 60 -6.95 -0.43 -21.22
N GLY A 61 -6.31 -1.57 -20.92
CA GLY A 61 -5.22 -2.11 -21.72
C GLY A 61 -3.90 -1.33 -21.61
N ALA A 62 -3.79 -0.42 -20.63
CA ALA A 62 -2.58 0.33 -20.35
C ALA A 62 -1.71 -0.42 -19.32
N TRP A 63 -0.41 -0.53 -19.60
CA TRP A 63 0.54 -1.22 -18.73
C TRP A 63 1.81 -0.40 -18.60
N ASP A 64 1.97 0.30 -17.47
CA ASP A 64 3.24 0.92 -17.11
C ASP A 64 3.97 0.00 -16.12
N ASN A 65 5.17 -0.46 -16.52
CA ASN A 65 6.01 -1.28 -15.65
C ASN A 65 6.50 -0.48 -14.45
N LEU A 66 6.75 0.82 -14.58
CA LEU A 66 7.18 1.66 -13.46
C LEU A 66 6.11 1.67 -12.37
N LEU A 67 4.89 2.03 -12.72
CA LEU A 67 3.77 2.00 -11.78
C LEU A 67 3.54 0.61 -11.17
N ARG A 68 3.71 -0.48 -11.94
CA ARG A 68 3.64 -1.85 -11.42
C ARG A 68 4.76 -2.19 -10.44
N TYR A 69 5.98 -1.70 -10.68
CA TYR A 69 7.08 -1.84 -9.73
C TYR A 69 6.75 -1.10 -8.43
N PHE A 70 6.31 0.15 -8.51
CA PHE A 70 5.90 0.93 -7.34
C PHE A 70 4.80 0.20 -6.57
N ALA A 71 3.71 -0.19 -7.22
CA ALA A 71 2.60 -0.90 -6.59
C ALA A 71 3.03 -2.22 -5.93
N SER A 72 3.72 -3.09 -6.67
CA SER A 72 4.09 -4.42 -6.15
C SER A 72 5.09 -4.33 -5.01
N VAL A 73 6.12 -3.49 -5.14
CA VAL A 73 7.15 -3.32 -4.09
C VAL A 73 6.55 -2.67 -2.85
N SER A 74 5.76 -1.60 -2.98
CA SER A 74 5.15 -0.94 -1.83
C SER A 74 4.15 -1.85 -1.09
N LEU A 75 3.33 -2.61 -1.83
CA LEU A 75 2.37 -3.53 -1.23
C LEU A 75 3.08 -4.61 -0.39
N VAL A 76 4.19 -5.15 -0.90
CA VAL A 76 5.00 -6.12 -0.14
C VAL A 76 5.70 -5.46 1.03
N LYS A 77 6.40 -4.33 0.82
CA LYS A 77 7.14 -3.59 1.86
C LYS A 77 6.24 -3.32 3.06
N TYR A 78 5.16 -2.57 2.86
CA TYR A 78 4.30 -2.16 3.96
C TYR A 78 3.40 -3.29 4.46
N GLY A 79 2.96 -4.20 3.57
CA GLY A 79 2.20 -5.38 3.98
C GLY A 79 2.96 -6.26 4.96
N VAL A 80 4.22 -6.58 4.63
CA VAL A 80 5.09 -7.39 5.49
C VAL A 80 5.52 -6.61 6.72
N TRP A 81 5.95 -5.35 6.56
CA TRP A 81 6.43 -4.52 7.66
C TRP A 81 5.39 -4.34 8.77
N THR A 82 4.14 -3.99 8.42
CA THR A 82 3.07 -3.82 9.42
C THR A 82 2.80 -5.10 10.20
N VAL A 83 2.70 -6.24 9.50
CA VAL A 83 2.47 -7.54 10.15
C VAL A 83 3.66 -7.89 11.06
N PHE A 84 4.88 -7.67 10.59
CA PHE A 84 6.09 -7.89 11.38
C PHE A 84 6.12 -7.04 12.64
N VAL A 85 5.95 -5.72 12.54
CA VAL A 85 5.98 -4.79 13.68
C VAL A 85 4.92 -5.15 14.73
N MET A 86 3.70 -5.48 14.30
CA MET A 86 2.64 -5.87 15.22
C MET A 86 2.92 -7.19 15.94
N MET A 87 3.51 -8.17 15.24
CA MET A 87 3.91 -9.45 15.84
C MET A 87 5.14 -9.33 16.74
N TYR A 88 6.05 -8.42 16.42
CA TYR A 88 7.25 -8.16 17.20
C TYR A 88 6.95 -7.34 18.47
N HIS A 89 5.92 -6.48 18.43
CA HIS A 89 5.45 -5.69 19.58
C HIS A 89 4.02 -6.06 20.01
N PRO A 90 3.74 -7.32 20.41
CA PRO A 90 2.38 -7.79 20.67
C PRO A 90 1.75 -7.09 21.87
N GLN A 91 2.54 -6.60 22.83
CA GLN A 91 1.99 -5.85 23.98
C GLN A 91 1.48 -4.46 23.60
N ALA A 92 2.06 -3.84 22.56
CA ALA A 92 1.63 -2.53 22.08
C ALA A 92 0.38 -2.64 21.18
N TYR A 93 0.31 -3.69 20.37
CA TYR A 93 -0.71 -3.79 19.31
C TYR A 93 -1.75 -4.90 19.54
N LEU A 94 -1.40 -5.98 20.23
CA LEU A 94 -2.24 -7.18 20.34
C LEU A 94 -2.74 -7.44 21.77
N ALA A 95 -2.54 -6.50 22.69
CA ALA A 95 -3.04 -6.58 24.06
C ALA A 95 -4.27 -5.69 24.28
N GLY A 96 -5.10 -6.08 25.25
CA GLY A 96 -6.26 -5.31 25.71
C GLY A 96 -7.35 -5.12 24.64
N GLY A 97 -8.17 -4.08 24.82
CA GLY A 97 -9.36 -3.82 23.98
C GLY A 97 -9.07 -3.49 22.51
N ARG A 98 -7.79 -3.27 22.14
CA ARG A 98 -7.37 -2.92 20.78
C ARG A 98 -6.98 -4.14 19.93
N ALA A 99 -6.85 -5.31 20.53
CA ALA A 99 -6.35 -6.51 19.85
C ALA A 99 -7.20 -6.90 18.63
N LEU A 100 -8.53 -6.86 18.76
CA LEU A 100 -9.44 -7.17 17.64
C LEU A 100 -9.32 -6.12 16.52
N GLU A 101 -9.21 -4.84 16.86
CA GLU A 101 -9.00 -3.77 15.89
C GLU A 101 -7.70 -3.99 15.12
N SER A 102 -6.59 -4.25 15.82
CA SER A 102 -5.28 -4.56 15.25
C SER A 102 -5.32 -5.72 14.25
N VAL A 103 -6.04 -6.78 14.58
CA VAL A 103 -6.18 -7.95 13.70
C VAL A 103 -7.02 -7.62 12.45
N PHE A 104 -8.20 -7.04 12.62
CA PHE A 104 -9.16 -6.87 11.53
C PHE A 104 -8.91 -5.65 10.64
N LEU A 105 -8.42 -4.54 11.20
CA LEU A 105 -8.15 -3.31 10.43
C LEU A 105 -6.73 -3.23 9.89
N TYR A 106 -5.78 -3.95 10.50
CA TYR A 106 -4.37 -3.84 10.11
C TYR A 106 -3.82 -5.19 9.64
N ILE A 107 -3.70 -6.21 10.49
CA ILE A 107 -3.01 -7.47 10.08
C ILE A 107 -3.67 -8.12 8.86
N ILE A 108 -4.98 -8.38 8.90
CA ILE A 108 -5.67 -9.07 7.80
C ILE A 108 -5.58 -8.26 6.49
N PRO A 109 -5.89 -6.95 6.46
CA PRO A 109 -5.73 -6.14 5.25
C PRO A 109 -4.28 -6.10 4.72
N HIS A 110 -3.27 -6.07 5.60
CA HIS A 110 -1.87 -6.02 5.19
C HIS A 110 -1.37 -7.38 4.64
N ILE A 111 -1.88 -8.51 5.14
CA ILE A 111 -1.71 -9.80 4.46
C ILE A 111 -2.36 -9.75 3.07
N GLY A 112 -3.55 -9.16 2.97
CA GLY A 112 -4.23 -8.90 1.70
C GLY A 112 -3.39 -8.06 0.73
N MET A 113 -2.63 -7.07 1.21
CA MET A 113 -1.70 -6.29 0.40
C MET A 113 -0.61 -7.15 -0.23
N VAL A 114 0.01 -8.04 0.55
CA VAL A 114 1.05 -8.96 0.05
C VAL A 114 0.48 -9.87 -1.05
N LEU A 115 -0.75 -10.37 -0.86
CA LEU A 115 -1.42 -11.19 -1.87
C LEU A 115 -1.77 -10.36 -3.13
N LEU A 116 -2.24 -9.12 -2.95
CA LEU A 116 -2.56 -8.20 -4.05
C LEU A 116 -1.31 -7.85 -4.88
N ALA A 117 -0.13 -7.79 -4.26
CA ALA A 117 1.13 -7.52 -4.94
C ALA A 117 1.38 -8.51 -6.09
N LEU A 118 1.00 -9.78 -5.92
CA LEU A 118 1.13 -10.83 -6.93
C LEU A 118 0.29 -10.51 -8.18
N ALA A 119 -0.87 -9.88 -8.02
CA ALA A 119 -1.75 -9.51 -9.13
C ALA A 119 -1.22 -8.29 -9.92
N VAL A 120 -0.45 -7.42 -9.27
CA VAL A 120 0.06 -6.17 -9.86
C VAL A 120 1.53 -6.24 -10.29
N LEU A 121 2.17 -7.42 -10.25
CA LEU A 121 3.56 -7.61 -10.67
C LEU A 121 3.88 -7.03 -12.07
N PRO A 122 5.08 -6.47 -12.29
CA PRO A 122 5.54 -6.03 -13.60
C PRO A 122 5.38 -7.12 -14.66
N LYS A 123 4.88 -6.76 -15.84
CA LYS A 123 4.69 -7.73 -16.93
C LYS A 123 5.95 -7.92 -17.75
N ARG A 124 6.86 -6.95 -17.72
CA ARG A 124 8.21 -7.05 -18.31
C ARG A 124 9.22 -6.48 -17.35
N ARG A 125 10.41 -7.08 -17.33
CA ARG A 125 11.54 -6.56 -16.56
C ARG A 125 11.97 -5.21 -17.14
N SER A 126 12.25 -4.25 -16.26
CA SER A 126 12.83 -2.95 -16.65
C SER A 126 13.79 -2.51 -15.57
N ALA A 127 15.09 -2.58 -15.85
CA ALA A 127 16.13 -2.18 -14.92
C ALA A 127 16.03 -0.69 -14.52
N PRO A 128 15.77 0.26 -15.45
CA PRO A 128 15.56 1.66 -15.09
C PRO A 128 14.36 1.86 -14.15
N ALA A 129 13.24 1.16 -14.41
CA ALA A 129 12.05 1.28 -13.58
C ALA A 129 12.26 0.70 -12.18
N LEU A 130 12.97 -0.44 -12.10
CA LEU A 130 13.36 -1.03 -10.82
C LEU A 130 14.32 -0.12 -10.05
N ALA A 131 15.31 0.48 -10.71
CA ALA A 131 16.25 1.41 -10.08
C ALA A 131 15.55 2.66 -9.53
N LEU A 132 14.62 3.25 -10.28
CA LEU A 132 13.82 4.38 -9.82
C LEU A 132 12.92 4.00 -8.63
N CYS A 133 12.29 2.84 -8.68
CA CYS A 133 11.48 2.31 -7.58
C CYS A 133 12.34 2.11 -6.31
N ALA A 134 13.52 1.51 -6.46
CA ALA A 134 14.46 1.31 -5.36
C ALA A 134 14.93 2.64 -4.77
N LEU A 135 15.32 3.60 -5.61
CA LEU A 135 15.72 4.94 -5.17
C LEU A 135 14.60 5.63 -4.39
N PHE A 136 13.36 5.54 -4.88
CA PHE A 136 12.21 6.13 -4.19
C PHE A 136 12.02 5.53 -2.80
N PHE A 137 12.05 4.21 -2.66
CA PHE A 137 11.84 3.58 -1.34
C PHE A 137 13.03 3.76 -0.39
N LEU A 138 14.25 3.90 -0.90
CA LEU A 138 15.41 4.30 -0.08
C LEU A 138 15.27 5.73 0.44
N LEU A 139 14.76 6.66 -0.39
CA LEU A 139 14.47 8.02 0.04
C LEU A 139 13.32 8.06 1.05
N ASN A 140 12.26 7.27 0.83
CA ASN A 140 11.19 7.11 1.81
C ASN A 140 11.73 6.61 3.15
N ASP A 141 12.53 5.52 3.15
CA ASP A 141 13.14 4.99 4.38
C ASP A 141 14.04 6.02 5.08
N TYR A 142 14.73 6.88 4.32
CA TYR A 142 15.51 7.96 4.89
C TYR A 142 14.62 9.03 5.55
N PHE A 143 13.55 9.46 4.87
CA PHE A 143 12.65 10.51 5.36
C PHE A 143 11.71 10.06 6.47
N ASP A 144 11.49 8.76 6.67
CA ASP A 144 10.67 8.24 7.79
C ASP A 144 11.20 8.64 9.18
N TYR A 145 12.44 9.14 9.26
CA TYR A 145 13.11 9.55 10.50
C TYR A 145 13.34 11.06 10.65
N PHE A 146 12.77 11.89 9.76
CA PHE A 146 12.91 13.37 9.79
C PHE A 146 11.55 14.08 9.70
#